data_AF-A0A7C5ITK4-F1
#
_entry.id   AF-A0A7C5ITK4-F1
#
_cell.length_a   1.000
_cell.length_b   1.000
_cell.length_c   1.000
_cell.angle_alpha   90.00
_cell.angle_beta   90.00
_cell.angle_gamma   90.00
#
_symmetry.space_group_name_H-M   'P 1'
#
loop_
_entity.id
_entity.type
_entity.pdbx_description
1 polymer ?
#
loop_
_entity_poly.entity_id
_entity_poly.type
_entity_poly.pdbx_seq_one_letter_code
_entity_poly.pdbx_strand_id
1 'polypeptide(L)'
;YSSTDWDFIQTRSDMHGYVVTVDDAKVTVGKPKVSSGPVLTLTYGLDIIKMDLELDAKGQLKKVEAEGWDMSTNKIVNVVAAEPAVPSQGNVKGPDISDVIGGGTLQLKSTGPIDRDMLQSWADSKLQRSRLSRVRGKIIFQGHAAAKPNTTVELKGVGERFNGNAYVSGVYHRLKEFDWDTEVTIGLAPQNFAESQKDIQTPPASGMLPAVHGLQIGTVKKIDADPQGETRILVDIPILIETGDGVWARQAAYYATKEAGNFFQPEIGDEVVMGFLNDDIRYPIILGSVYSKTHMPAYTPDEPNTYKAIVTNSKMKIEFEDIKRIMTLETPNGNTMIYSDDEGSITIEDENKNKIVMDAKGINIYTPIDLIIKADGLISMEAMKTIDIKATQDLTEEGLNVTSKASAANTMKGATAEVNGSATTTIKGGVVMIN
;
A
#
# COMPACT_ATOMS: atom_id res chain seq x y z
N TYR A 1 -18.72 0.67 -4.71
CA TYR A 1 -18.73 -0.70 -4.17
C TYR A 1 -19.97 -0.86 -3.31
N SER A 2 -20.69 -1.97 -3.44
CA SER A 2 -21.94 -2.30 -2.73
C SER A 2 -23.01 -1.21 -2.70
N SER A 3 -23.09 -0.40 -3.74
CA SER A 3 -24.09 0.66 -3.94
C SER A 3 -24.81 0.42 -5.27
N THR A 4 -26.02 0.96 -5.45
CA THR A 4 -26.66 0.91 -6.76
C THR A 4 -25.93 1.81 -7.77
N ASP A 5 -26.11 1.57 -9.07
CA ASP A 5 -25.57 2.44 -10.12
C ASP A 5 -26.02 3.89 -9.95
N TRP A 6 -27.27 4.08 -9.52
CA TRP A 6 -27.83 5.41 -9.27
C TRP A 6 -27.12 6.12 -8.12
N ASP A 7 -26.90 5.44 -7.00
CA ASP A 7 -26.22 6.01 -5.84
C ASP A 7 -24.76 6.34 -6.15
N PHE A 8 -24.12 5.49 -6.98
CA PHE A 8 -22.78 5.75 -7.48
C PHE A 8 -22.74 7.02 -8.34
N ILE A 9 -23.65 7.16 -9.31
CA ILE A 9 -23.76 8.36 -10.16
C ILE A 9 -23.99 9.61 -9.30
N GLN A 10 -24.91 9.56 -8.33
CA GLN A 10 -25.19 10.70 -7.43
C GLN A 10 -23.97 11.09 -6.60
N THR A 11 -23.30 10.11 -5.99
CA THR A 11 -22.11 10.33 -5.15
C THR A 11 -20.95 10.91 -5.95
N ARG A 12 -20.71 10.39 -7.17
CA ARG A 12 -19.66 10.92 -8.07
C ARG A 12 -20.00 12.31 -8.57
N SER A 13 -21.26 12.56 -8.93
CA SER A 13 -21.73 13.88 -9.36
C SER A 13 -21.53 14.91 -8.26
N ASP A 14 -21.94 14.59 -7.05
CA ASP A 14 -21.79 15.47 -5.90
C ASP A 14 -20.34 15.78 -5.57
N MET A 15 -19.43 14.80 -5.67
CA MET A 15 -18.01 15.05 -5.42
C MET A 15 -17.41 16.04 -6.44
N HIS A 16 -18.00 16.21 -7.62
CA HIS A 16 -17.62 17.22 -8.62
C HIS A 16 -18.50 18.48 -8.63
N GLY A 17 -19.47 18.61 -7.72
CA GLY A 17 -20.42 19.73 -7.71
C GLY A 17 -21.38 19.70 -8.91
N TYR A 18 -21.67 18.51 -9.43
CA TYR A 18 -22.58 18.31 -10.56
C TYR A 18 -23.96 17.93 -10.05
N VAL A 19 -24.97 18.26 -10.83
CA VAL A 19 -26.36 17.85 -10.61
C VAL A 19 -26.75 16.81 -11.66
N VAL A 20 -27.58 15.86 -11.23
CA VAL A 20 -28.16 14.84 -12.10
C VAL A 20 -29.59 15.23 -12.40
N THR A 21 -29.94 15.30 -13.67
CA THR A 21 -31.30 15.62 -14.14
C THR A 21 -31.80 14.57 -15.10
N VAL A 22 -33.11 14.35 -15.11
CA VAL A 22 -33.79 13.45 -16.04
C VAL A 22 -34.85 14.25 -16.78
N ASP A 23 -34.78 14.27 -18.11
CA ASP A 23 -35.71 14.95 -18.99
C ASP A 23 -35.90 14.09 -20.23
N ASP A 24 -37.16 13.75 -20.57
CA ASP A 24 -37.52 12.95 -21.74
C ASP A 24 -36.65 11.69 -21.97
N ALA A 25 -36.62 10.81 -20.96
CA ALA A 25 -35.81 9.58 -20.91
C ALA A 25 -34.28 9.77 -21.03
N LYS A 26 -33.78 11.01 -20.95
CA LYS A 26 -32.35 11.32 -20.96
C LYS A 26 -31.86 11.73 -19.57
N VAL A 27 -30.89 10.98 -19.05
CA VAL A 27 -30.13 11.36 -17.85
C VAL A 27 -28.99 12.30 -18.26
N THR A 28 -28.88 13.45 -17.61
CA THR A 28 -27.80 14.42 -17.82
C THR A 28 -27.09 14.71 -16.51
N VAL A 29 -25.76 14.58 -16.51
CA VAL A 29 -24.89 14.91 -15.39
C VAL A 29 -24.02 16.11 -15.78
N GLY A 30 -24.03 17.17 -14.98
CA GLY A 30 -23.21 18.35 -15.27
C GLY A 30 -23.35 19.46 -14.25
N LYS A 31 -22.62 20.58 -14.47
CA LYS A 31 -22.64 21.73 -13.56
C LYS A 31 -24.04 22.37 -13.47
N PRO A 32 -24.42 22.91 -12.29
CA PRO A 32 -25.59 23.76 -12.13
C PRO A 32 -25.59 24.93 -13.12
N LYS A 33 -26.66 25.09 -13.90
CA LYS A 33 -26.85 26.19 -14.86
C LYS A 33 -27.37 27.43 -14.16
N VAL A 34 -26.50 28.05 -13.38
CA VAL A 34 -26.81 29.22 -12.55
C VAL A 34 -26.64 30.55 -13.28
N SER A 35 -25.91 30.54 -14.40
CA SER A 35 -25.60 31.73 -15.22
C SER A 35 -26.38 31.78 -16.53
N SER A 36 -27.21 30.77 -16.83
CA SER A 36 -28.11 30.82 -17.98
C SER A 36 -29.22 31.84 -17.74
N GLY A 37 -29.72 32.45 -18.82
CA GLY A 37 -30.88 33.32 -18.77
C GLY A 37 -32.10 32.60 -18.18
N PRO A 38 -32.98 33.32 -17.47
CA PRO A 38 -34.15 32.72 -16.85
C PRO A 38 -35.10 32.19 -17.92
N VAL A 39 -35.64 30.99 -17.72
CA VAL A 39 -36.61 30.38 -18.65
C VAL A 39 -37.98 31.06 -18.56
N LEU A 40 -38.28 31.69 -17.42
CA LEU A 40 -39.53 32.38 -17.11
C LEU A 40 -39.27 33.58 -16.20
N THR A 41 -40.14 34.59 -16.30
CA THR A 41 -40.26 35.68 -15.35
C THR A 41 -41.55 35.49 -14.56
N LEU A 42 -41.45 35.45 -13.23
CA LEU A 42 -42.56 35.31 -12.30
C LEU A 42 -42.71 36.60 -11.51
N THR A 43 -43.79 37.33 -11.78
CA THR A 43 -44.08 38.62 -11.16
C THR A 43 -45.13 38.47 -10.07
N TYR A 44 -44.84 39.00 -8.89
CA TYR A 44 -45.78 39.04 -7.78
C TYR A 44 -47.05 39.83 -8.15
N GLY A 45 -48.22 39.24 -7.88
CA GLY A 45 -49.52 39.82 -8.22
C GLY A 45 -49.96 39.59 -9.67
N LEU A 46 -49.14 38.95 -10.51
CA LEU A 46 -49.50 38.54 -11.87
C LEU A 46 -49.39 37.02 -12.04
N ASP A 47 -48.18 36.47 -11.84
CA ASP A 47 -47.89 35.06 -12.17
C ASP A 47 -47.87 34.18 -10.92
N ILE A 48 -47.41 34.72 -9.79
CA ILE A 48 -47.18 33.96 -8.55
C ILE A 48 -48.50 33.74 -7.81
N ILE A 49 -48.87 32.46 -7.63
CA ILE A 49 -50.04 32.04 -6.84
C ILE A 49 -49.67 31.88 -5.37
N LYS A 50 -48.53 31.22 -5.10
CA LYS A 50 -48.01 31.01 -3.75
C LYS A 50 -46.49 31.05 -3.77
N MET A 51 -45.88 31.67 -2.76
CA MET A 51 -44.43 31.68 -2.58
C MET A 51 -44.10 31.46 -1.11
N ASP A 52 -43.19 30.55 -0.87
CA ASP A 52 -42.59 30.29 0.44
C ASP A 52 -41.08 30.16 0.23
N LEU A 53 -40.34 31.20 0.59
CA LEU A 53 -38.88 31.26 0.44
C LEU A 53 -38.25 31.62 1.78
N GLU A 54 -37.18 30.92 2.11
CA GLU A 54 -36.32 31.20 3.24
C GLU A 54 -34.94 31.65 2.77
N LEU A 55 -34.30 32.50 3.57
CA LEU A 55 -32.88 32.80 3.48
C LEU A 55 -32.19 32.17 4.68
N ASP A 56 -31.33 31.19 4.42
CA ASP A 56 -30.63 30.42 5.45
C ASP A 56 -29.15 30.84 5.53
N ALA A 57 -28.79 31.42 6.67
CA ALA A 57 -27.42 31.82 6.98
C ALA A 57 -26.55 30.66 7.50
N LYS A 58 -27.14 29.64 8.14
CA LYS A 58 -26.39 28.61 8.86
C LYS A 58 -25.47 27.81 7.96
N GLY A 59 -25.90 27.60 6.71
CA GLY A 59 -25.14 26.86 5.71
C GLY A 59 -24.07 27.68 4.97
N GLN A 60 -23.91 28.99 5.24
CA GLN A 60 -22.96 29.84 4.51
C GLN A 60 -21.55 29.76 5.09
N LEU A 61 -20.67 29.02 4.41
CA LEU A 61 -19.29 28.82 4.81
C LEU A 61 -18.41 29.98 4.34
N LYS A 62 -17.47 30.40 5.18
CA LYS A 62 -16.46 31.41 4.80
C LYS A 62 -15.39 30.81 3.89
N LYS A 63 -14.99 29.58 4.20
CA LYS A 63 -13.93 28.86 3.50
C LYS A 63 -14.16 27.36 3.55
N VAL A 64 -13.77 26.66 2.49
CA VAL A 64 -13.63 25.21 2.49
C VAL A 64 -12.20 24.88 2.09
N GLU A 65 -11.56 24.01 2.86
CA GLU A 65 -10.22 23.50 2.61
C GLU A 65 -10.28 21.98 2.50
N ALA A 66 -9.50 21.40 1.60
CA ALA A 66 -9.35 19.95 1.49
C ALA A 66 -7.88 19.56 1.57
N GLU A 67 -7.59 18.62 2.46
CA GLU A 67 -6.26 18.09 2.73
C GLU A 67 -6.20 16.60 2.35
N GLY A 68 -5.13 16.21 1.67
CA GLY A 68 -4.81 14.83 1.34
C GLY A 68 -3.32 14.54 1.52
N TRP A 69 -2.95 13.26 1.54
CA TRP A 69 -1.55 12.84 1.64
C TRP A 69 -0.97 12.51 0.27
N ASP A 70 0.05 13.24 -0.19
CA ASP A 70 0.78 12.88 -1.41
C ASP A 70 1.90 11.89 -1.09
N MET A 71 1.75 10.67 -1.60
CA MET A 71 2.70 9.58 -1.40
C MET A 71 4.01 9.76 -2.17
N SER A 72 4.00 10.50 -3.29
CA SER A 72 5.19 10.73 -4.10
C SER A 72 6.16 11.71 -3.43
N THR A 73 5.62 12.72 -2.74
CA THR A 73 6.41 13.74 -2.03
C THR A 73 6.45 13.56 -0.52
N ASN A 74 5.65 12.65 0.04
CA ASN A 74 5.46 12.43 1.48
C ASN A 74 5.07 13.72 2.24
N LYS A 75 4.12 14.47 1.67
CA LYS A 75 3.65 15.75 2.22
C LYS A 75 2.13 15.85 2.16
N ILE A 76 1.58 16.71 3.01
CA ILE A 76 0.17 17.10 2.92
C ILE A 76 0.01 18.04 1.73
N VAL A 77 -0.92 17.71 0.85
CA VAL A 77 -1.43 18.61 -0.19
C VAL A 77 -2.69 19.25 0.34
N ASN A 78 -2.75 20.58 0.27
CA ASN A 78 -3.90 21.37 0.70
C ASN A 78 -4.40 22.23 -0.47
N VAL A 79 -5.73 22.29 -0.63
CA VAL A 79 -6.40 23.15 -1.60
C VAL A 79 -7.51 23.94 -0.91
N VAL A 80 -7.80 25.12 -1.46
CA VAL A 80 -8.88 26.00 -0.99
C VAL A 80 -9.93 26.07 -2.08
N ALA A 81 -11.20 25.92 -1.71
CA ALA A 81 -12.30 26.02 -2.66
C ALA A 81 -12.33 27.38 -3.36
N ALA A 82 -12.58 27.38 -4.65
CA ALA A 82 -12.84 28.56 -5.45
C ALA A 82 -14.29 29.03 -5.24
N GLU A 83 -14.49 30.35 -5.19
CA GLU A 83 -15.83 30.92 -5.06
C GLU A 83 -16.66 30.59 -6.33
N PRO A 84 -17.80 29.90 -6.18
CA PRO A 84 -18.56 29.38 -7.30
C PRO A 84 -19.43 30.46 -7.95
N ALA A 85 -19.80 30.23 -9.21
CA ALA A 85 -20.88 31.01 -9.82
C ALA A 85 -22.20 30.74 -9.07
N VAL A 86 -22.99 31.79 -8.87
CA VAL A 86 -24.30 31.74 -8.20
C VAL A 86 -25.33 32.52 -9.03
N PRO A 87 -26.62 32.16 -8.94
CA PRO A 87 -27.65 32.92 -9.63
C PRO A 87 -27.80 34.31 -8.99
N SER A 88 -28.20 35.32 -9.78
CA SER A 88 -28.31 36.71 -9.34
C SER A 88 -29.59 36.96 -8.53
N GLN A 89 -29.78 36.20 -7.45
CA GLN A 89 -30.94 36.27 -6.56
C GLN A 89 -30.64 37.09 -5.30
N GLY A 90 -31.49 38.05 -5.01
CA GLY A 90 -31.47 38.84 -3.79
C GLY A 90 -30.27 39.79 -3.67
N ASN A 91 -30.31 40.61 -2.63
CA ASN A 91 -29.30 41.65 -2.36
C ASN A 91 -28.21 41.28 -1.34
N VAL A 92 -28.21 40.07 -0.76
CA VAL A 92 -27.18 39.63 0.22
C VAL A 92 -26.44 38.41 -0.28
N LYS A 93 -25.14 38.48 -0.53
CA LYS A 93 -24.40 37.35 -1.09
C LYS A 93 -23.95 36.39 0.01
N GLY A 94 -23.65 35.15 -0.37
CA GLY A 94 -23.15 34.12 0.54
C GLY A 94 -21.91 34.55 1.34
N PRO A 95 -20.88 35.14 0.69
CA PRO A 95 -19.71 35.68 1.40
C PRO A 95 -20.07 36.72 2.46
N ASP A 96 -20.96 37.67 2.13
CA ASP A 96 -21.42 38.72 3.06
C ASP A 96 -22.07 38.11 4.31
N ILE A 97 -22.91 37.08 4.12
CA ILE A 97 -23.54 36.35 5.23
C ILE A 97 -22.47 35.66 6.08
N SER A 98 -21.53 34.96 5.45
CA SER A 98 -20.48 34.23 6.14
C SER A 98 -19.57 35.14 6.97
N ASP A 99 -19.30 36.37 6.52
CA ASP A 99 -18.49 37.32 7.29
C ASP A 99 -19.23 37.85 8.52
N VAL A 100 -20.55 38.05 8.43
CA VAL A 100 -21.36 38.53 9.57
C VAL A 100 -21.51 37.46 10.65
N ILE A 101 -21.78 36.20 10.27
CA ILE A 101 -22.02 35.11 11.22
C ILE A 101 -20.73 34.46 11.73
N GLY A 102 -19.57 34.85 11.19
CA GLY A 102 -18.30 34.17 11.45
C GLY A 102 -18.29 32.74 10.91
N GLY A 103 -18.85 32.54 9.71
CA GLY A 103 -18.96 31.24 9.04
C GLY A 103 -17.63 30.50 9.12
N GLY A 104 -17.64 29.28 9.66
CA GLY A 104 -16.41 28.53 9.91
C GLY A 104 -15.68 28.15 8.61
N THR A 105 -14.42 27.77 8.76
CA THR A 105 -13.69 27.02 7.72
C THR A 105 -14.06 25.56 7.85
N LEU A 106 -14.65 24.98 6.81
CA LEU A 106 -14.85 23.54 6.74
C LEU A 106 -13.56 22.88 6.24
N GLN A 107 -12.94 22.05 7.08
CA GLN A 107 -11.78 21.24 6.69
C GLN A 107 -12.22 19.83 6.31
N LEU A 108 -11.92 19.45 5.07
CA LEU A 108 -12.10 18.11 4.53
C LEU A 108 -10.74 17.40 4.58
N LYS A 109 -10.70 16.18 5.09
CA LYS A 109 -9.44 15.43 5.24
C LYS A 109 -9.59 14.02 4.70
N SER A 110 -8.59 13.54 3.98
CA SER A 110 -8.46 12.16 3.57
C SER A 110 -7.04 11.67 3.82
N THR A 111 -6.91 10.43 4.30
CA THR A 111 -5.62 9.74 4.43
C THR A 111 -5.20 9.05 3.13
N GLY A 112 -6.08 9.00 2.13
CA GLY A 112 -5.77 8.46 0.81
C GLY A 112 -4.99 9.46 -0.07
N PRO A 113 -4.20 8.96 -1.04
CA PRO A 113 -3.50 9.76 -2.04
C PRO A 113 -4.43 10.29 -3.12
N ILE A 114 -5.30 11.21 -2.72
CA ILE A 114 -6.22 11.89 -3.63
C ILE A 114 -5.43 12.94 -4.42
N ASP A 115 -5.54 12.87 -5.74
CA ASP A 115 -4.95 13.87 -6.64
C ASP A 115 -5.45 15.30 -6.33
N ARG A 116 -4.60 16.29 -6.59
CA ARG A 116 -4.88 17.69 -6.28
C ARG A 116 -6.13 18.22 -6.99
N ASP A 117 -6.37 17.87 -8.25
CA ASP A 117 -7.55 18.33 -9.00
C ASP A 117 -8.84 17.71 -8.45
N MET A 118 -8.73 16.49 -7.94
CA MET A 118 -9.81 15.79 -7.25
C MET A 118 -10.13 16.42 -5.89
N LEU A 119 -9.10 16.79 -5.10
CA LEU A 119 -9.28 17.56 -3.86
C LEU A 119 -9.94 18.92 -4.14
N GLN A 120 -9.51 19.61 -5.21
CA GLN A 120 -10.07 20.91 -5.59
C GLN A 120 -11.55 20.78 -5.94
N SER A 121 -11.91 19.78 -6.76
CA SER A 121 -13.30 19.49 -7.11
C SER A 121 -14.18 19.24 -5.88
N TRP A 122 -13.66 18.50 -4.91
CA TRP A 122 -14.38 18.18 -3.67
C TRP A 122 -14.61 19.43 -2.81
N ALA A 123 -13.59 20.27 -2.64
CA ALA A 123 -13.70 21.53 -1.91
C ALA A 123 -14.68 22.51 -2.61
N ASP A 124 -14.54 22.68 -3.92
CA ASP A 124 -15.38 23.55 -4.75
C ASP A 124 -16.86 23.13 -4.67
N SER A 125 -17.13 21.82 -4.75
CA SER A 125 -18.47 21.26 -4.63
C SER A 125 -19.16 21.67 -3.32
N LYS A 126 -18.45 21.56 -2.19
CA LYS A 126 -19.00 21.90 -0.87
C LYS A 126 -19.31 23.38 -0.75
N LEU A 127 -18.42 24.24 -1.27
CA LEU A 127 -18.68 25.67 -1.27
C LEU A 127 -19.83 26.03 -2.22
N GLN A 128 -19.94 25.39 -3.39
CA GLN A 128 -21.07 25.56 -4.31
C GLN A 128 -22.40 25.21 -3.68
N ARG A 129 -22.51 24.06 -3.01
CA ARG A 129 -23.74 23.68 -2.31
C ARG A 129 -24.08 24.64 -1.18
N SER A 130 -23.09 25.07 -0.40
CA SER A 130 -23.24 26.13 0.60
C SER A 130 -23.88 27.39 -0.01
N ARG A 131 -23.39 27.86 -1.16
CA ARG A 131 -23.94 29.05 -1.83
C ARG A 131 -25.34 28.83 -2.40
N LEU A 132 -25.60 27.68 -3.01
CA LEU A 132 -26.90 27.36 -3.62
C LEU A 132 -27.98 27.00 -2.59
N SER A 133 -27.61 26.71 -1.34
CA SER A 133 -28.55 26.52 -0.24
C SER A 133 -28.93 27.82 0.49
N ARG A 134 -28.37 28.97 0.06
CA ARG A 134 -28.63 30.28 0.70
C ARG A 134 -30.10 30.67 0.66
N VAL A 135 -30.75 30.52 -0.49
CA VAL A 135 -32.16 30.81 -0.67
C VAL A 135 -32.84 29.53 -1.12
N ARG A 136 -33.81 29.06 -0.35
CA ARG A 136 -34.54 27.83 -0.63
C ARG A 136 -36.03 28.02 -0.45
N GLY A 137 -36.80 27.15 -1.06
CA GLY A 137 -38.24 27.10 -0.84
C GLY A 137 -38.99 26.74 -2.11
N LYS A 138 -40.27 27.13 -2.18
CA LYS A 138 -41.19 26.71 -3.22
C LYS A 138 -42.00 27.89 -3.77
N ILE A 139 -42.24 27.85 -5.07
CA ILE A 139 -43.06 28.86 -5.76
C ILE A 139 -44.06 28.12 -6.63
N ILE A 140 -45.34 28.45 -6.48
CA ILE A 140 -46.45 27.96 -7.29
C ILE A 140 -46.93 29.09 -8.19
N PHE A 141 -47.07 28.81 -9.46
CA PHE A 141 -47.56 29.73 -10.48
C PHE A 141 -48.36 28.97 -11.54
N GLN A 142 -49.03 29.71 -12.42
CA GLN A 142 -49.81 29.13 -13.51
C GLN A 142 -48.93 28.19 -14.35
N GLY A 143 -49.47 27.02 -14.67
CA GLY A 143 -48.82 25.95 -15.39
C GLY A 143 -47.96 26.37 -16.59
N HIS A 144 -46.66 26.03 -16.56
CA HIS A 144 -45.75 26.31 -17.68
C HIS A 144 -44.67 25.24 -17.84
N ALA A 145 -44.57 24.64 -19.03
CA ALA A 145 -43.70 23.49 -19.31
C ALA A 145 -42.21 23.85 -19.45
N ALA A 146 -41.89 25.14 -19.65
CA ALA A 146 -40.51 25.60 -19.73
C ALA A 146 -39.76 25.52 -18.39
N ALA A 147 -40.47 25.45 -17.25
CA ALA A 147 -39.85 25.23 -15.96
C ALA A 147 -39.32 23.80 -15.88
N LYS A 148 -38.00 23.64 -15.84
CA LYS A 148 -37.33 22.34 -15.72
C LYS A 148 -36.29 22.38 -14.59
N PRO A 149 -35.92 21.23 -13.99
CA PRO A 149 -34.78 21.18 -13.09
C PRO A 149 -33.49 21.65 -13.79
N ASN A 150 -32.57 22.23 -13.03
CA ASN A 150 -31.30 22.77 -13.53
C ASN A 150 -31.49 23.91 -14.55
N THR A 151 -32.45 24.80 -14.29
CA THR A 151 -32.64 26.08 -14.99
C THR A 151 -32.76 27.22 -13.97
N THR A 152 -32.99 28.45 -14.44
CA THR A 152 -33.25 29.62 -13.60
C THR A 152 -34.61 30.24 -13.93
N VAL A 153 -35.26 30.86 -12.95
CA VAL A 153 -36.46 31.69 -13.14
C VAL A 153 -36.24 33.06 -12.54
N GLU A 154 -36.75 34.13 -13.14
CA GLU A 154 -36.62 35.49 -12.61
C GLU A 154 -37.80 35.81 -11.70
N LEU A 155 -37.53 36.30 -10.49
CA LEU A 155 -38.55 36.77 -9.55
C LEU A 155 -38.62 38.29 -9.54
N LYS A 156 -39.82 38.84 -9.76
CA LYS A 156 -40.08 40.28 -9.75
C LYS A 156 -41.17 40.67 -8.75
N GLY A 157 -40.96 41.78 -8.07
CA GLY A 157 -41.95 42.35 -7.15
C GLY A 157 -42.08 41.61 -5.80
N VAL A 158 -41.15 40.70 -5.49
CA VAL A 158 -41.14 39.92 -4.24
C VAL A 158 -40.24 40.51 -3.15
N GLY A 159 -39.69 41.71 -3.40
CA GLY A 159 -38.79 42.44 -2.50
C GLY A 159 -37.31 42.21 -2.79
N GLU A 160 -36.46 43.17 -2.41
CA GLU A 160 -35.01 43.17 -2.74
C GLU A 160 -34.27 41.92 -2.22
N ARG A 161 -34.79 41.29 -1.16
CA ARG A 161 -34.16 40.11 -0.58
C ARG A 161 -34.29 38.86 -1.44
N PHE A 162 -35.32 38.78 -2.29
CA PHE A 162 -35.65 37.58 -3.07
C PHE A 162 -35.78 37.80 -4.58
N ASN A 163 -35.87 39.06 -5.04
CA ASN A 163 -35.90 39.41 -6.46
C ASN A 163 -34.68 38.87 -7.23
N GLY A 164 -34.82 38.72 -8.54
CA GLY A 164 -33.74 38.30 -9.45
C GLY A 164 -33.82 36.83 -9.83
N ASN A 165 -32.74 36.31 -10.43
CA ASN A 165 -32.74 34.96 -10.99
C ASN A 165 -32.55 33.94 -9.87
N ALA A 166 -33.51 33.03 -9.71
CA ALA A 166 -33.52 31.94 -8.75
C ALA A 166 -33.21 30.61 -9.47
N TYR A 167 -32.37 29.77 -8.88
CA TYR A 167 -32.03 28.46 -9.44
C TYR A 167 -33.12 27.43 -9.09
N VAL A 168 -33.60 26.70 -10.09
CA VAL A 168 -34.63 25.67 -9.97
C VAL A 168 -33.98 24.30 -9.84
N SER A 169 -34.21 23.64 -8.70
CA SER A 169 -33.68 22.29 -8.43
C SER A 169 -34.71 21.18 -8.57
N GLY A 170 -36.00 21.52 -8.55
CA GLY A 170 -37.10 20.57 -8.71
C GLY A 170 -38.31 21.24 -9.31
N VAL A 171 -39.12 20.44 -10.02
CA VAL A 171 -40.36 20.89 -10.64
C VAL A 171 -41.43 19.84 -10.36
N TYR A 172 -42.60 20.29 -9.94
CA TYR A 172 -43.77 19.46 -9.72
C TYR A 172 -44.97 20.12 -10.42
N HIS A 173 -45.57 19.43 -11.37
CA HIS A 173 -46.79 19.89 -12.03
C HIS A 173 -48.00 19.24 -11.38
N ARG A 174 -49.01 20.04 -11.03
CA ARG A 174 -50.29 19.56 -10.51
C ARG A 174 -51.37 19.83 -11.56
N LEU A 175 -52.02 18.76 -12.03
CA LEU A 175 -53.13 18.82 -12.97
C LEU A 175 -54.40 18.38 -12.25
N LYS A 176 -55.39 19.27 -12.15
CA LYS A 176 -56.69 18.98 -11.51
C LYS A 176 -57.81 19.68 -12.27
N GLU A 177 -58.81 18.93 -12.75
CA GLU A 177 -60.08 19.47 -13.28
C GLU A 177 -59.92 20.74 -14.13
N PHE A 178 -59.18 20.64 -15.25
CA PHE A 178 -58.87 21.74 -16.18
C PHE A 178 -57.92 22.84 -15.66
N ASP A 179 -57.41 22.69 -14.45
CA ASP A 179 -56.38 23.56 -13.88
C ASP A 179 -54.99 22.90 -13.91
N TRP A 180 -53.97 23.73 -14.10
CA TRP A 180 -52.57 23.34 -14.15
C TRP A 180 -51.74 24.33 -13.36
N ASP A 181 -51.15 23.85 -12.27
CA ASP A 181 -50.15 24.58 -11.49
C ASP A 181 -48.77 23.99 -11.73
N THR A 182 -47.76 24.86 -11.69
CA THR A 182 -46.35 24.43 -11.60
C THR A 182 -45.77 24.92 -10.29
N GLU A 183 -45.28 23.98 -9.48
CA GLU A 183 -44.47 24.23 -8.29
C GLU A 183 -43.00 24.04 -8.64
N VAL A 184 -42.19 25.08 -8.46
CA VAL A 184 -40.73 24.99 -8.57
C VAL A 184 -40.09 25.02 -7.19
N THR A 185 -39.11 24.14 -6.98
CA THR A 185 -38.24 24.17 -5.81
C THR A 185 -37.02 25.04 -6.12
N ILE A 186 -36.78 26.04 -5.28
CA ILE A 186 -35.66 26.97 -5.40
C ILE A 186 -34.49 26.53 -4.52
N GLY A 187 -33.27 26.69 -5.05
CA GLY A 187 -32.03 26.39 -4.33
C GLY A 187 -31.71 24.90 -4.20
N LEU A 188 -30.59 24.56 -3.57
CA LEU A 188 -30.17 23.19 -3.31
C LEU A 188 -30.17 22.86 -1.82
N ALA A 189 -30.26 21.56 -1.51
CA ALA A 189 -29.99 21.09 -0.16
C ALA A 189 -28.51 21.33 0.22
N PRO A 190 -28.22 21.78 1.46
CA PRO A 190 -26.86 22.07 1.92
C PRO A 190 -26.04 20.80 2.10
N GLN A 191 -26.68 19.68 2.44
CA GLN A 191 -26.02 18.38 2.49
C GLN A 191 -25.93 17.76 1.09
N ASN A 192 -24.80 17.09 0.82
CA ASN A 192 -24.66 16.22 -0.34
C ASN A 192 -25.48 14.94 -0.14
N PHE A 193 -25.74 14.22 -1.24
CA PHE A 193 -26.40 12.94 -1.26
C PHE A 193 -25.81 11.98 -0.21
N ALA A 194 -24.48 11.81 -0.19
CA ALA A 194 -23.77 10.95 0.76
C ALA A 194 -23.82 11.38 2.23
N GLU A 195 -24.18 12.63 2.52
CA GLU A 195 -24.39 13.09 3.90
C GLU A 195 -25.84 12.92 4.34
N SER A 196 -26.77 12.97 3.38
CA SER A 196 -28.20 12.80 3.62
C SER A 196 -28.64 11.33 3.63
N GLN A 197 -27.98 10.49 2.85
CA GLN A 197 -28.24 9.06 2.74
C GLN A 197 -27.15 8.31 3.48
N LYS A 198 -27.49 7.78 4.65
CA LYS A 198 -26.54 7.03 5.49
C LYS A 198 -26.35 5.58 5.04
N ASP A 199 -27.25 5.07 4.20
CA ASP A 199 -27.31 3.67 3.75
C ASP A 199 -27.00 3.52 2.24
N ILE A 200 -26.04 4.30 1.71
CA ILE A 200 -25.61 4.20 0.29
C ILE A 200 -24.98 2.84 -0.03
N GLN A 201 -24.44 2.19 1.00
CA GLN A 201 -23.86 0.86 0.87
C GLN A 201 -24.81 -0.17 1.46
N THR A 202 -24.80 -1.37 0.86
CA THR A 202 -25.43 -2.56 1.45
C THR A 202 -24.94 -2.69 2.89
N PRO A 203 -25.84 -2.93 3.87
CA PRO A 203 -25.44 -3.13 5.26
C PRO A 203 -24.33 -4.19 5.30
N PRO A 204 -23.19 -3.93 5.95
CA PRO A 204 -22.12 -4.92 5.97
C PRO A 204 -22.62 -6.23 6.62
N ALA A 205 -21.98 -7.35 6.29
CA ALA A 205 -22.52 -8.70 6.55
C ALA A 205 -23.92 -8.95 5.95
N SER A 206 -24.28 -8.25 4.86
CA SER A 206 -25.60 -8.31 4.20
C SER A 206 -26.77 -8.01 5.15
N GLY A 207 -26.52 -7.31 6.26
CA GLY A 207 -27.51 -7.04 7.30
C GLY A 207 -27.91 -8.26 8.14
N MET A 208 -27.23 -9.40 8.00
CA MET A 208 -27.54 -10.63 8.74
C MET A 208 -27.00 -10.60 10.17
N LEU A 209 -25.90 -9.89 10.41
CA LEU A 209 -25.23 -9.75 11.71
C LEU A 209 -24.55 -8.36 11.80
N PRO A 210 -24.19 -7.88 13.00
CA PRO A 210 -23.42 -6.65 13.15
C PRO A 210 -22.12 -6.67 12.33
N ALA A 211 -21.92 -5.59 11.58
CA ALA A 211 -20.78 -5.40 10.70
C ALA A 211 -19.45 -5.34 11.46
N VAL A 212 -18.43 -5.98 10.91
CA VAL A 212 -17.02 -5.67 11.19
C VAL A 212 -16.44 -5.07 9.91
N HIS A 213 -16.07 -3.78 9.96
CA HIS A 213 -15.26 -3.14 8.91
C HIS A 213 -13.83 -3.65 9.04
N GLY A 214 -13.16 -4.01 7.93
CA GLY A 214 -11.82 -4.57 8.06
C GLY A 214 -11.22 -5.22 6.81
N LEU A 215 -10.24 -6.07 7.09
CA LEU A 215 -9.31 -6.66 6.13
C LEU A 215 -10.03 -7.49 5.07
N GLN A 216 -9.49 -7.46 3.85
CA GLN A 216 -9.95 -8.27 2.72
C GLN A 216 -8.84 -9.23 2.30
N ILE A 217 -9.24 -10.30 1.59
CA ILE A 217 -8.31 -11.25 0.99
C ILE A 217 -8.27 -11.00 -0.52
N GLY A 218 -7.08 -11.07 -1.10
CA GLY A 218 -6.89 -11.05 -2.54
C GLY A 218 -5.80 -12.03 -2.98
N THR A 219 -5.70 -12.23 -4.29
CA THR A 219 -4.70 -13.13 -4.89
C THR A 219 -3.75 -12.32 -5.77
N VAL A 220 -2.45 -12.51 -5.62
CA VAL A 220 -1.44 -11.80 -6.40
C VAL A 220 -1.53 -12.20 -7.88
N LYS A 221 -1.70 -11.23 -8.77
CA LYS A 221 -1.70 -11.45 -10.23
C LYS A 221 -0.37 -11.08 -10.88
N LYS A 222 0.26 -10.00 -10.40
CA LYS A 222 1.46 -9.43 -11.02
C LYS A 222 2.26 -8.62 -10.01
N ILE A 223 3.58 -8.77 -10.04
CA ILE A 223 4.51 -8.12 -9.09
C ILE A 223 5.43 -7.08 -9.75
N ASP A 224 5.33 -6.90 -11.07
CA ASP A 224 6.21 -6.05 -11.87
C ASP A 224 5.45 -5.08 -12.78
N ALA A 225 6.18 -4.17 -13.42
CA ALA A 225 5.65 -3.20 -14.38
C ALA A 225 4.44 -2.40 -13.86
N ASP A 226 4.55 -1.91 -12.62
CA ASP A 226 3.63 -0.92 -12.07
C ASP A 226 3.57 0.32 -12.99
N PRO A 227 2.39 0.67 -13.54
CA PRO A 227 2.24 1.81 -14.45
C PRO A 227 2.70 3.16 -13.87
N GLN A 228 2.73 3.30 -12.55
CA GLN A 228 3.15 4.53 -11.87
C GLN A 228 4.56 4.41 -11.26
N GLY A 229 5.22 3.25 -11.36
CA GLY A 229 6.59 3.05 -10.87
C GLY A 229 6.74 3.08 -9.35
N GLU A 230 5.66 2.87 -8.59
CA GLU A 230 5.61 2.96 -7.13
C GLU A 230 5.88 1.61 -6.44
N THR A 231 6.40 0.63 -7.17
CA THR A 231 6.68 -0.74 -6.67
C THR A 231 5.44 -1.46 -6.11
N ARG A 232 4.26 -1.18 -6.69
CA ARG A 232 3.00 -1.82 -6.27
C ARG A 232 2.85 -3.20 -6.89
N ILE A 233 1.99 -4.00 -6.26
CA ILE A 233 1.63 -5.35 -6.68
C ILE A 233 0.18 -5.32 -7.15
N LEU A 234 -0.10 -5.92 -8.31
CA LEU A 234 -1.47 -6.09 -8.80
C LEU A 234 -2.11 -7.30 -8.12
N VAL A 235 -3.21 -7.04 -7.42
CA VAL A 235 -3.95 -8.06 -6.66
C VAL A 235 -5.36 -8.19 -7.23
N ASP A 236 -5.78 -9.42 -7.47
CA ASP A 236 -7.17 -9.75 -7.76
C ASP A 236 -7.97 -9.77 -6.46
N ILE A 237 -9.15 -9.16 -6.46
CA ILE A 237 -10.07 -9.22 -5.32
C ILE A 237 -11.42 -9.68 -5.86
N PRO A 238 -11.62 -10.99 -6.08
CA PRO A 238 -12.77 -11.49 -6.81
C PRO A 238 -14.13 -11.08 -6.21
N ILE A 239 -14.18 -10.89 -4.88
CA ILE A 239 -15.40 -10.44 -4.20
C ILE A 239 -15.71 -8.95 -4.38
N LEU A 240 -14.73 -8.13 -4.79
CA LEU A 240 -14.88 -6.68 -4.95
C LEU A 240 -14.83 -6.21 -6.41
N ILE A 241 -14.10 -6.92 -7.28
CA ILE A 241 -13.81 -6.53 -8.67
C ILE A 241 -14.17 -7.71 -9.59
N GLU A 242 -15.43 -7.76 -10.04
CA GLU A 242 -15.95 -8.85 -10.87
C GLU A 242 -15.31 -8.95 -12.27
N THR A 243 -14.73 -7.84 -12.78
CA THR A 243 -14.07 -7.82 -14.09
C THR A 243 -12.74 -8.56 -14.11
N GLY A 244 -12.15 -8.83 -12.94
CA GLY A 244 -10.84 -9.47 -12.81
C GLY A 244 -9.66 -8.56 -13.19
N ASP A 245 -9.87 -7.25 -13.37
CA ASP A 245 -8.79 -6.30 -13.71
C ASP A 245 -7.77 -6.12 -12.55
N GLY A 246 -8.19 -6.44 -11.32
CA GLY A 246 -7.40 -6.28 -10.11
C GLY A 246 -7.17 -4.82 -9.70
N VAL A 247 -6.43 -4.63 -8.60
CA VAL A 247 -6.05 -3.32 -8.08
C VAL A 247 -4.58 -3.31 -7.70
N TRP A 248 -3.89 -2.21 -8.01
CA TRP A 248 -2.49 -2.01 -7.61
C TRP A 248 -2.43 -1.62 -6.13
N ALA A 249 -1.75 -2.44 -5.33
CA ALA A 249 -1.63 -2.29 -3.89
C ALA A 249 -0.16 -2.12 -3.46
N ARG A 250 0.07 -1.24 -2.48
CA ARG A 250 1.38 -1.14 -1.83
C ARG A 250 1.57 -2.31 -0.87
N GLN A 251 2.80 -2.81 -0.73
CA GLN A 251 3.13 -3.82 0.27
C GLN A 251 3.70 -3.16 1.53
N ALA A 252 3.15 -3.50 2.69
CA ALA A 252 3.77 -3.19 3.97
C ALA A 252 5.03 -4.03 4.15
N ALA A 253 6.15 -3.37 4.48
CA ALA A 253 7.42 -4.01 4.78
C ALA A 253 7.76 -3.80 6.26
N TYR A 254 8.46 -4.77 6.85
CA TYR A 254 8.91 -4.71 8.25
C TYR A 254 9.96 -3.59 8.47
N TYR A 255 10.79 -3.36 7.46
CA TYR A 255 11.80 -2.31 7.41
C TYR A 255 11.95 -1.83 5.96
N ALA A 256 11.61 -0.57 5.69
CA ALA A 256 11.76 0.06 4.38
C ALA A 256 12.34 1.46 4.54
N THR A 257 13.54 1.66 3.98
CA THR A 257 14.19 2.97 3.87
C THR A 257 14.80 3.12 2.47
N LYS A 258 15.41 4.27 2.18
CA LYS A 258 16.06 4.50 0.90
C LYS A 258 17.19 3.49 0.69
N GLU A 259 17.07 2.66 -0.36
CA GLU A 259 18.08 1.67 -0.80
C GLU A 259 18.42 0.58 0.24
N ALA A 260 17.61 0.41 1.29
CA ALA A 260 17.78 -0.66 2.27
C ALA A 260 16.42 -1.08 2.88
N GLY A 261 16.28 -2.37 3.20
CA GLY A 261 15.03 -2.91 3.74
C GLY A 261 14.94 -4.43 3.64
N ASN A 262 13.79 -4.98 4.04
CA ASN A 262 13.42 -6.35 3.69
C ASN A 262 12.70 -6.35 2.33
N PHE A 263 13.21 -7.14 1.38
CA PHE A 263 12.61 -7.26 0.05
C PHE A 263 12.14 -8.71 -0.16
N PHE A 264 10.90 -8.97 0.25
CA PHE A 264 10.22 -10.26 0.09
C PHE A 264 8.85 -9.99 -0.56
N GLN A 265 8.85 -10.02 -1.89
CA GLN A 265 7.62 -9.94 -2.65
C GLN A 265 6.88 -11.29 -2.56
N PRO A 266 5.54 -11.30 -2.43
CA PRO A 266 4.76 -12.52 -2.56
C PRO A 266 4.87 -13.08 -3.98
N GLU A 267 4.59 -14.36 -4.15
CA GLU A 267 4.59 -15.02 -5.46
C GLU A 267 3.26 -14.79 -6.19
N ILE A 268 3.26 -14.93 -7.51
CA ILE A 268 2.01 -14.91 -8.29
C ILE A 268 1.15 -16.11 -7.88
N GLY A 269 -0.11 -15.84 -7.53
CA GLY A 269 -1.04 -16.84 -7.00
C GLY A 269 -1.12 -16.91 -5.47
N ASP A 270 -0.24 -16.21 -4.75
CA ASP A 270 -0.30 -16.15 -3.29
C ASP A 270 -1.53 -15.41 -2.80
N GLU A 271 -2.06 -15.86 -1.66
CA GLU A 271 -3.14 -15.22 -0.94
C GLU A 271 -2.59 -14.15 0.02
N VAL A 272 -3.08 -12.92 -0.13
CA VAL A 272 -2.65 -11.75 0.64
C VAL A 272 -3.80 -11.09 1.38
N VAL A 273 -3.50 -10.57 2.56
CA VAL A 273 -4.42 -9.79 3.40
C VAL A 273 -4.21 -8.31 3.11
N MET A 274 -5.29 -7.57 2.88
CA MET A 274 -5.27 -6.15 2.52
C MET A 274 -6.11 -5.30 3.46
N GLY A 275 -5.60 -4.11 3.79
CA GLY A 275 -6.37 -3.01 4.36
C GLY A 275 -6.55 -1.88 3.34
N PHE A 276 -7.48 -0.97 3.59
CA PHE A 276 -7.79 0.15 2.69
C PHE A 276 -7.69 1.46 3.45
N LEU A 277 -6.91 2.41 2.93
CA LEU A 277 -6.81 3.73 3.56
C LEU A 277 -8.16 4.45 3.44
N ASN A 278 -8.68 4.91 4.59
CA ASN A 278 -9.97 5.60 4.69
C ASN A 278 -11.16 4.77 4.15
N ASP A 279 -11.08 3.43 4.25
CA ASP A 279 -12.07 2.50 3.69
C ASP A 279 -12.33 2.71 2.18
N ASP A 280 -11.33 3.24 1.46
CA ASP A 280 -11.41 3.50 0.03
C ASP A 280 -10.70 2.40 -0.78
N ILE A 281 -11.48 1.65 -1.56
CA ILE A 281 -11.00 0.53 -2.38
C ILE A 281 -9.87 0.92 -3.35
N ARG A 282 -9.76 2.20 -3.70
CA ARG A 282 -8.71 2.70 -4.61
C ARG A 282 -7.33 2.72 -3.97
N TYR A 283 -7.25 2.62 -2.64
CA TYR A 283 -6.01 2.76 -1.88
C TYR A 283 -5.72 1.54 -0.98
N PRO A 284 -5.55 0.34 -1.57
CA PRO A 284 -5.22 -0.87 -0.83
C PRO A 284 -3.76 -0.91 -0.38
N ILE A 285 -3.54 -1.54 0.77
CA ILE A 285 -2.22 -1.89 1.31
C ILE A 285 -2.25 -3.37 1.68
N ILE A 286 -1.35 -4.16 1.09
CA ILE A 286 -1.07 -5.54 1.49
C ILE A 286 -0.35 -5.49 2.83
N LEU A 287 -0.93 -6.14 3.84
CA LEU A 287 -0.36 -6.24 5.19
C LEU A 287 0.54 -7.46 5.37
N GLY A 288 0.30 -8.50 4.57
CA GLY A 288 1.07 -9.74 4.58
C GLY A 288 0.39 -10.84 3.76
N SER A 289 1.04 -11.99 3.70
CA SER A 289 0.53 -13.21 3.08
C SER A 289 0.04 -14.19 4.13
N VAL A 290 -0.86 -15.09 3.74
CA VAL A 290 -1.40 -16.14 4.62
C VAL A 290 -1.23 -17.51 3.99
N TYR A 291 -1.01 -18.52 4.84
CA TYR A 291 -1.01 -19.91 4.41
C TYR A 291 -2.44 -20.45 4.30
N SER A 292 -2.62 -21.42 3.41
CA SER A 292 -3.89 -22.11 3.18
C SER A 292 -3.65 -23.60 2.96
N LYS A 293 -4.72 -24.37 2.68
CA LYS A 293 -4.58 -25.80 2.36
C LYS A 293 -3.78 -26.04 1.07
N THR A 294 -3.82 -25.09 0.12
CA THR A 294 -3.07 -25.18 -1.14
C THR A 294 -1.68 -24.56 -1.04
N HIS A 295 -1.49 -23.59 -0.15
CA HIS A 295 -0.20 -22.95 0.16
C HIS A 295 0.19 -23.26 1.60
N MET A 296 0.83 -24.40 1.82
CA MET A 296 1.22 -24.84 3.16
C MET A 296 2.55 -24.22 3.60
N PRO A 297 2.75 -23.98 4.91
CA PRO A 297 4.04 -23.59 5.46
C PRO A 297 5.11 -24.65 5.20
N ALA A 298 6.39 -24.22 5.21
CA ALA A 298 7.53 -25.13 5.06
C ALA A 298 7.66 -26.14 6.21
N TYR A 299 7.08 -25.85 7.37
CA TYR A 299 7.09 -26.70 8.56
C TYR A 299 5.67 -26.95 9.03
N THR A 300 5.42 -28.15 9.56
CA THR A 300 4.17 -28.45 10.26
C THR A 300 4.30 -27.95 11.69
N PRO A 301 3.36 -27.11 12.20
CA PRO A 301 3.39 -26.68 13.59
C PRO A 301 3.35 -27.86 14.56
N ASP A 302 4.21 -27.83 15.56
CA ASP A 302 4.27 -28.78 16.67
C ASP A 302 4.01 -28.07 18.01
N GLU A 303 3.57 -28.81 19.03
CA GLU A 303 3.23 -28.24 20.34
C GLU A 303 4.39 -27.47 21.01
N PRO A 304 5.64 -27.97 21.00
CA PRO A 304 6.80 -27.21 21.48
C PRO A 304 7.17 -25.99 20.64
N ASN A 305 6.64 -25.87 19.41
CA ASN A 305 7.04 -24.90 18.40
C ASN A 305 8.56 -24.96 18.14
N THR A 306 9.03 -26.15 17.75
CA THR A 306 10.44 -26.53 17.68
C THR A 306 11.21 -25.73 16.64
N TYR A 307 10.59 -25.45 15.49
CA TYR A 307 11.25 -24.83 14.34
C TYR A 307 10.74 -23.42 14.06
N LYS A 308 11.67 -22.49 13.86
CA LYS A 308 11.42 -21.16 13.29
C LYS A 308 12.36 -20.97 12.12
N ALA A 309 11.88 -20.47 11.00
CA ALA A 309 12.73 -20.35 9.82
C ALA A 309 12.29 -19.27 8.85
N ILE A 310 13.26 -18.79 8.07
CA ILE A 310 13.04 -18.08 6.81
C ILE A 310 13.37 -19.07 5.69
N VAL A 311 12.37 -19.43 4.90
CA VAL A 311 12.52 -20.35 3.77
C VAL A 311 12.06 -19.65 2.49
N THR A 312 12.96 -19.55 1.52
CA THR A 312 12.65 -18.99 0.20
C THR A 312 11.95 -20.03 -0.68
N ASN A 313 11.29 -19.58 -1.75
CA ASN A 313 10.60 -20.47 -2.70
C ASN A 313 11.57 -21.51 -3.31
N SER A 314 12.81 -21.10 -3.59
CA SER A 314 13.89 -21.99 -4.07
C SER A 314 14.54 -22.84 -2.96
N LYS A 315 13.96 -22.90 -1.76
CA LYS A 315 14.39 -23.74 -0.63
C LYS A 315 15.76 -23.40 -0.02
N MET A 316 16.25 -22.17 -0.18
CA MET A 316 17.31 -21.65 0.70
C MET A 316 16.71 -21.33 2.07
N LYS A 317 17.39 -21.71 3.16
CA LYS A 317 16.85 -21.66 4.52
C LYS A 317 17.81 -21.01 5.52
N ILE A 318 17.24 -20.22 6.42
CA ILE A 318 17.81 -19.88 7.72
C ILE A 318 16.86 -20.48 8.76
N GLU A 319 17.29 -21.51 9.47
CA GLU A 319 16.48 -22.29 10.40
C GLU A 319 17.04 -22.19 11.83
N PHE A 320 16.12 -22.11 12.79
CA PHE A 320 16.38 -22.16 14.22
C PHE A 320 15.57 -23.33 14.80
N GLU A 321 16.27 -24.25 15.45
CA GLU A 321 15.69 -25.29 16.30
C GLU A 321 15.83 -24.81 17.75
N ASP A 322 14.70 -24.55 18.41
CA ASP A 322 14.66 -23.87 19.71
C ASP A 322 14.88 -24.80 20.92
N ILE A 323 14.75 -26.12 20.76
CA ILE A 323 14.84 -27.09 21.85
C ILE A 323 16.30 -27.42 22.16
N LYS A 324 17.05 -27.76 21.11
CA LYS A 324 18.48 -28.05 21.08
C LYS A 324 19.33 -26.80 20.85
N ARG A 325 18.71 -25.67 20.47
CA ARG A 325 19.37 -24.39 20.17
C ARG A 325 20.37 -24.55 19.02
N ILE A 326 19.86 -24.97 17.87
CA ILE A 326 20.64 -25.17 16.65
C ILE A 326 20.25 -24.11 15.63
N MET A 327 21.25 -23.45 15.04
CA MET A 327 21.05 -22.56 13.89
C MET A 327 21.66 -23.19 12.64
N THR A 328 20.87 -23.26 11.56
CA THR A 328 21.27 -23.86 10.30
C THR A 328 21.06 -22.88 9.15
N LEU A 329 22.12 -22.62 8.37
CA LEU A 329 22.04 -22.02 7.04
C LEU A 329 22.20 -23.14 6.00
N GLU A 330 21.22 -23.31 5.12
CA GLU A 330 21.20 -24.41 4.15
C GLU A 330 20.80 -23.93 2.75
N THR A 331 21.52 -24.43 1.74
CA THR A 331 21.14 -24.30 0.32
C THR A 331 20.56 -25.63 -0.20
N PRO A 332 19.73 -25.62 -1.25
CA PRO A 332 19.08 -26.84 -1.77
C PRO A 332 20.03 -27.95 -2.21
N ASN A 333 21.26 -27.58 -2.59
CA ASN A 333 22.29 -28.52 -3.01
C ASN A 333 23.03 -29.18 -1.83
N GLY A 334 22.72 -28.81 -0.59
CA GLY A 334 23.31 -29.42 0.60
C GLY A 334 24.55 -28.72 1.15
N ASN A 335 24.85 -27.49 0.71
CA ASN A 335 25.81 -26.64 1.43
C ASN A 335 25.19 -26.19 2.75
N THR A 336 25.91 -26.37 3.85
CA THR A 336 25.42 -26.13 5.22
C THR A 336 26.43 -25.39 6.08
N MET A 337 25.90 -24.58 7.00
CA MET A 337 26.62 -24.04 8.14
C MET A 337 25.73 -24.19 9.37
N ILE A 338 26.20 -24.95 10.35
CA ILE A 338 25.43 -25.39 11.52
C ILE A 338 26.15 -24.94 12.78
N TYR A 339 25.43 -24.24 13.66
CA TYR A 339 25.86 -23.87 15.00
C TYR A 339 24.99 -24.64 16.00
N SER A 340 25.58 -25.49 16.85
CA SER A 340 24.84 -26.40 17.72
C SER A 340 25.33 -26.31 19.17
N ASP A 341 24.46 -25.85 20.08
CA ASP A 341 24.74 -25.90 21.53
C ASP A 341 24.60 -27.34 22.07
N ASP A 342 23.77 -28.18 21.45
CA ASP A 342 23.56 -29.60 21.82
C ASP A 342 24.85 -30.42 21.61
N GLU A 343 25.51 -30.22 20.48
CA GLU A 343 26.80 -30.85 20.19
C GLU A 343 28.00 -30.04 20.71
N GLY A 344 27.80 -28.77 21.06
CA GLY A 344 28.87 -27.83 21.36
C GLY A 344 29.81 -27.64 20.16
N SER A 345 29.25 -27.56 18.94
CA SER A 345 30.00 -27.62 17.69
C SER A 345 29.59 -26.54 16.68
N ILE A 346 30.53 -26.18 15.80
CA ILE A 346 30.28 -25.44 14.56
C ILE A 346 30.72 -26.32 13.40
N THR A 347 29.82 -26.56 12.45
CA THR A 347 30.09 -27.38 11.26
C THR A 347 29.83 -26.60 9.99
N ILE A 348 30.80 -26.58 9.08
CA ILE A 348 30.64 -26.06 7.72
C ILE A 348 30.89 -27.23 6.77
N GLU A 349 29.92 -27.54 5.91
CA GLU A 349 30.00 -28.65 4.96
C GLU A 349 29.44 -28.21 3.61
N ASP A 350 30.18 -28.43 2.53
CA ASP A 350 29.71 -28.18 1.17
C ASP A 350 28.99 -29.40 0.55
N GLU A 351 28.42 -29.23 -0.63
CA GLU A 351 27.77 -30.31 -1.38
C GLU A 351 28.73 -31.48 -1.74
N ASN A 352 30.05 -31.25 -1.72
CA ASN A 352 31.10 -32.21 -2.07
C ASN A 352 31.72 -32.92 -0.86
N LYS A 353 31.18 -32.72 0.34
CA LYS A 353 31.68 -33.32 1.60
C LYS A 353 33.04 -32.77 2.07
N ASN A 354 33.45 -31.60 1.59
CA ASN A 354 34.49 -30.82 2.24
C ASN A 354 33.94 -30.26 3.55
N LYS A 355 34.66 -30.47 4.64
CA LYS A 355 34.12 -30.25 5.99
C LYS A 355 35.12 -29.56 6.91
N ILE A 356 34.62 -28.59 7.67
CA ILE A 356 35.31 -28.00 8.82
C ILE A 356 34.41 -28.20 10.04
N VAL A 357 34.96 -28.83 11.08
CA VAL A 357 34.28 -29.03 12.37
C VAL A 357 35.10 -28.39 13.47
N MET A 358 34.48 -27.52 14.26
CA MET A 358 35.05 -26.94 15.48
C MET A 358 34.23 -27.45 16.66
N ASP A 359 34.87 -28.15 17.59
CA ASP A 359 34.21 -28.72 18.77
C ASP A 359 35.15 -28.71 20.00
N ALA A 360 34.74 -29.37 21.09
CA ALA A 360 35.54 -29.49 22.30
C ALA A 360 36.90 -30.22 22.11
N LYS A 361 37.09 -30.96 21.01
CA LYS A 361 38.34 -31.67 20.66
C LYS A 361 39.28 -30.79 19.82
N GLY A 362 38.80 -29.67 19.28
CA GLY A 362 39.59 -28.71 18.51
C GLY A 362 38.98 -28.43 17.14
N ILE A 363 39.83 -28.31 16.11
CA ILE A 363 39.43 -28.02 14.73
C ILE A 363 39.83 -29.19 13.84
N ASN A 364 38.87 -29.76 13.11
CA ASN A 364 39.08 -30.77 12.09
C ASN A 364 38.76 -30.19 10.70
N ILE A 365 39.71 -30.33 9.77
CA ILE A 365 39.54 -29.96 8.36
C ILE A 365 39.67 -31.24 7.55
N TYR A 366 38.63 -31.57 6.78
CA TYR A 366 38.55 -32.79 5.99
C TYR A 366 38.12 -32.48 4.55
N THR A 367 38.74 -33.17 3.60
CA THR A 367 38.32 -33.22 2.20
C THR A 367 38.48 -34.64 1.67
N PRO A 368 37.54 -35.13 0.84
CA PRO A 368 37.68 -36.42 0.19
C PRO A 368 38.66 -36.43 -0.98
N ILE A 369 39.13 -35.27 -1.45
CA ILE A 369 40.06 -35.13 -2.58
C ILE A 369 41.32 -34.37 -2.10
N ASP A 370 41.60 -33.20 -2.65
CA ASP A 370 42.86 -32.49 -2.44
C ASP A 370 42.67 -31.32 -1.47
N LEU A 371 43.51 -31.27 -0.44
CA LEU A 371 43.70 -30.06 0.39
C LEU A 371 44.94 -29.32 -0.10
N ILE A 372 44.74 -28.21 -0.82
CA ILE A 372 45.82 -27.38 -1.36
C ILE A 372 46.01 -26.14 -0.50
N ILE A 373 47.16 -26.03 0.18
CA ILE A 373 47.53 -24.86 1.00
C ILE A 373 48.68 -24.13 0.31
N LYS A 374 48.41 -22.92 -0.21
CA LYS A 374 49.38 -22.08 -0.93
C LYS A 374 49.37 -20.67 -0.34
N ALA A 375 50.54 -20.04 -0.26
CA ALA A 375 50.69 -18.63 0.09
C ALA A 375 51.85 -18.01 -0.70
N ASP A 376 51.69 -16.77 -1.15
CA ASP A 376 52.79 -15.99 -1.74
C ASP A 376 53.79 -15.52 -0.67
N GLY A 377 53.36 -15.47 0.58
CA GLY A 377 54.18 -15.14 1.75
C GLY A 377 54.62 -16.39 2.53
N LEU A 378 54.58 -16.28 3.86
CA LEU A 378 54.97 -17.36 4.77
C LEU A 378 53.76 -18.21 5.19
N ILE A 379 53.91 -19.53 5.13
CA ILE A 379 53.08 -20.47 5.89
C ILE A 379 53.88 -20.87 7.14
N SER A 380 53.33 -20.62 8.34
CA SER A 380 53.95 -20.98 9.62
C SER A 380 53.06 -21.96 10.37
N MET A 381 53.66 -23.06 10.86
CA MET A 381 52.99 -24.08 11.67
C MET A 381 53.80 -24.31 12.94
N GLU A 382 53.18 -24.09 14.10
CA GLU A 382 53.82 -24.23 15.41
C GLU A 382 52.89 -24.97 16.37
N ALA A 383 53.43 -25.93 17.13
CA ALA A 383 52.70 -26.64 18.17
C ALA A 383 53.59 -26.85 19.41
N MET A 384 53.02 -26.63 20.60
CA MET A 384 53.76 -26.83 21.87
C MET A 384 54.11 -28.30 22.14
N LYS A 385 53.31 -29.23 21.61
CA LYS A 385 53.51 -30.66 21.83
C LYS A 385 54.10 -31.33 20.59
N THR A 386 53.27 -31.56 19.58
CA THR A 386 53.63 -32.39 18.44
C THR A 386 52.92 -31.88 17.19
N ILE A 387 53.65 -31.86 16.08
CA ILE A 387 53.10 -31.80 14.73
C ILE A 387 53.30 -33.21 14.15
N ASP A 388 52.20 -33.88 13.79
CA ASP A 388 52.21 -35.20 13.17
C ASP A 388 51.86 -35.05 11.68
N ILE A 389 52.78 -35.44 10.80
CA ILE A 389 52.62 -35.37 9.35
C ILE A 389 52.77 -36.79 8.81
N LYS A 390 51.72 -37.29 8.16
CA LYS A 390 51.68 -38.66 7.64
C LYS A 390 51.11 -38.69 6.23
N ALA A 391 51.87 -39.27 5.31
CA ALA A 391 51.39 -39.71 4.00
C ALA A 391 51.45 -41.24 3.94
N THR A 392 50.48 -41.89 3.29
CA THR A 392 50.49 -43.34 3.07
C THR A 392 51.35 -43.75 1.87
N GLN A 393 51.48 -42.84 0.91
CA GLN A 393 52.36 -42.96 -0.25
C GLN A 393 53.57 -42.05 0.00
N ASP A 394 53.65 -40.94 -0.73
CA ASP A 394 54.82 -40.07 -0.73
C ASP A 394 54.64 -38.83 0.14
N LEU A 395 55.69 -38.48 0.89
CA LEU A 395 55.87 -37.17 1.49
C LEU A 395 57.02 -36.47 0.77
N THR A 396 56.72 -35.39 0.05
CA THR A 396 57.71 -34.61 -0.72
C THR A 396 57.94 -33.25 -0.06
N GLU A 397 59.21 -32.93 0.19
CA GLU A 397 59.64 -31.64 0.74
C GLU A 397 60.65 -31.00 -0.22
N GLU A 398 60.35 -29.80 -0.72
CA GLU A 398 61.21 -29.06 -1.64
C GLU A 398 61.26 -27.58 -1.25
N GLY A 399 62.45 -26.99 -1.36
CA GLY A 399 62.67 -25.56 -1.19
C GLY A 399 64.11 -25.20 -1.50
N LEU A 400 64.39 -23.91 -1.71
CA LEU A 400 65.76 -23.44 -1.93
C LEU A 400 66.68 -23.82 -0.76
N ASN A 401 66.15 -23.79 0.47
CA ASN A 401 66.79 -24.30 1.67
C ASN A 401 65.77 -25.07 2.52
N VAL A 402 66.10 -26.31 2.90
CA VAL A 402 65.32 -27.11 3.86
C VAL A 402 66.17 -27.31 5.11
N THR A 403 65.67 -26.87 6.27
CA THR A 403 66.39 -26.96 7.56
C THR A 403 65.61 -27.81 8.56
N SER A 404 66.17 -28.95 8.95
CA SER A 404 65.62 -29.80 10.00
C SER A 404 66.51 -29.74 11.25
N LYS A 405 66.01 -29.12 12.32
CA LYS A 405 66.73 -28.91 13.59
C LYS A 405 65.99 -29.58 14.74
N ALA A 406 66.67 -30.49 15.43
CA ALA A 406 66.17 -31.11 16.66
C ALA A 406 67.15 -30.90 17.82
N SER A 407 66.64 -30.55 19.00
CA SER A 407 67.47 -30.35 20.21
C SER A 407 67.90 -31.66 20.87
N ALA A 408 67.10 -32.72 20.73
CA ALA A 408 67.37 -34.03 21.34
C ALA A 408 67.82 -35.05 20.30
N ALA A 409 66.94 -35.40 19.35
CA ALA A 409 67.24 -36.37 18.30
C ALA A 409 66.51 -36.01 17.00
N ASN A 410 67.20 -36.11 15.87
CA ASN A 410 66.59 -36.07 14.54
C ASN A 410 66.74 -37.46 13.91
N THR A 411 65.63 -38.17 13.68
CA THR A 411 65.64 -39.59 13.26
C THR A 411 65.00 -39.74 11.89
N MET A 412 65.73 -40.33 10.94
CA MET A 412 65.22 -40.71 9.62
C MET A 412 65.35 -42.23 9.47
N LYS A 413 64.25 -42.91 9.13
CA LYS A 413 64.21 -44.37 8.96
C LYS A 413 63.47 -44.71 7.67
N GLY A 414 64.01 -45.67 6.92
CA GLY A 414 63.41 -46.21 5.71
C GLY A 414 64.07 -47.54 5.36
N ALA A 415 63.47 -48.30 4.45
CA ALA A 415 64.11 -49.50 3.89
C ALA A 415 65.41 -49.14 3.15
N THR A 416 65.43 -47.95 2.53
CA THR A 416 66.58 -47.33 1.89
C THR A 416 66.69 -45.87 2.32
N ALA A 417 67.91 -45.36 2.41
CA ALA A 417 68.18 -43.94 2.64
C ALA A 417 69.30 -43.49 1.68
N GLU A 418 69.05 -42.42 0.92
CA GLU A 418 70.00 -41.82 -0.01
C GLU A 418 70.22 -40.34 0.34
N VAL A 419 71.47 -39.90 0.33
CA VAL A 419 71.85 -38.48 0.55
C VAL A 419 72.77 -38.08 -0.59
N ASN A 420 72.32 -37.15 -1.46
CA ASN A 420 73.03 -36.75 -2.66
C ASN A 420 73.22 -35.23 -2.72
N GLY A 421 74.45 -34.77 -2.52
CA GLY A 421 74.84 -33.37 -2.70
C GLY A 421 75.62 -33.17 -3.99
N SER A 422 75.03 -32.47 -4.96
CA SER A 422 75.60 -32.26 -6.30
C SER A 422 76.94 -31.51 -6.29
N ALA A 423 77.14 -30.60 -5.33
CA ALA A 423 78.41 -29.90 -5.12
C ALA A 423 79.24 -30.56 -4.02
N THR A 424 78.69 -30.66 -2.80
CA THR A 424 79.35 -31.30 -1.66
C THR A 424 78.31 -31.91 -0.71
N THR A 425 78.64 -33.06 -0.13
CA THR A 425 77.87 -33.66 0.97
C THR A 425 78.75 -33.65 2.22
N THR A 426 78.28 -33.03 3.32
CA THR A 426 79.05 -32.92 4.57
C THR A 426 78.29 -33.55 5.73
N ILE A 427 78.86 -34.60 6.33
CA ILE A 427 78.32 -35.25 7.54
C ILE A 427 79.31 -35.01 8.67
N LYS A 428 78.86 -34.39 9.77
CA LYS A 428 79.69 -34.07 10.94
C LYS A 428 79.00 -34.56 12.21
N GLY A 429 79.75 -35.24 13.08
CA GLY A 429 79.29 -35.71 14.38
C GLY A 429 80.47 -36.13 15.25
N GLY A 430 80.27 -36.19 16.57
CA GLY A 430 81.30 -36.68 17.49
C GLY A 430 81.69 -38.15 17.22
N VAL A 431 80.74 -38.96 16.75
CA VAL A 431 80.92 -40.31 16.24
C VAL A 431 80.01 -40.50 15.04
N VAL A 432 80.56 -41.01 13.93
CA VAL A 432 79.80 -41.41 12.74
C VAL A 432 79.98 -42.91 12.56
N MET A 433 78.89 -43.68 12.67
CA MET A 433 78.91 -45.12 12.46
C MET A 433 78.29 -45.43 11.10
N ILE A 434 79.05 -46.08 10.23
CA ILE A 434 78.60 -46.59 8.93
C ILE A 434 78.82 -48.10 9.01
N ASN A 435 77.75 -48.89 8.82
CA ASN A 435 77.83 -50.35 8.86
C ASN A 435 77.55 -50.98 7.49
#